data_AF-A0A9E3V424-F1
#
_entry.id   AF-A0A9E3V424-F1
#
_cell.length_a   1.000
_cell.length_b   1.000
_cell.length_c   1.000
_cell.angle_alpha   90.00
_cell.angle_beta   90.00
_cell.angle_gamma   90.00
#
_symmetry.space_group_name_H-M   'P 1'
#
loop_
_entity.id
_entity.type
_entity.pdbx_description
1 polymer ?
#
loop_
_entity_poly.entity_id
_entity_poly.type
_entity_poly.pdbx_seq_one_letter_code
_entity_poly.pdbx_strand_id
1 'polypeptide(L)'
;MNRWTCAAFLLPTLVLASEPVGLSVDEFKMYRHYLNALEDSRVQAMKPDARLPAIAKDAKFDLKKLKATVAKGEAAGDLKAKCEANLKEVLDATDLKPRILKVEVDASEPHAVAYIQWSNEAQEKLSYEASVIAGTAGPSCSILSSIQVWAQDAANPKRRVFQALISSSSAGRIDPVKAKDFAETRYVRLFEKLKSVANGDDLSAETGATPAAKP
;
A
#
# COMPACT_ATOMS: atom_id res chain seq x y z
N MET A 1 -48.87 -27.76 -24.23
CA MET A 1 -48.48 -27.70 -22.80
C MET A 1 -47.07 -27.14 -22.74
N ASN A 2 -46.94 -25.91 -22.23
CA ASN A 2 -45.74 -25.09 -22.36
C ASN A 2 -44.63 -25.47 -21.36
N ARG A 3 -43.41 -25.39 -21.89
CA ARG A 3 -42.10 -25.66 -21.29
C ARG A 3 -41.80 -24.69 -20.14
N TRP A 4 -41.21 -25.19 -19.05
CA TRP A 4 -40.47 -24.39 -18.08
C TRP A 4 -39.00 -24.82 -18.12
N THR A 5 -38.18 -23.99 -18.74
CA THR A 5 -36.71 -24.07 -18.68
C THR A 5 -36.27 -23.06 -17.62
N CYS A 6 -35.72 -23.53 -16.50
CA CYS A 6 -35.07 -22.67 -15.52
C CYS A 6 -33.77 -22.13 -16.14
N ALA A 7 -33.80 -20.86 -16.55
CA ALA A 7 -32.59 -20.13 -16.91
C ALA A 7 -31.84 -19.77 -15.61
N ALA A 8 -30.74 -20.48 -15.34
CA ALA A 8 -29.78 -20.08 -14.32
C ALA A 8 -29.09 -18.79 -14.79
N PHE A 9 -29.42 -17.66 -14.17
CA PHE A 9 -28.69 -16.40 -14.34
C PHE A 9 -27.30 -16.57 -13.70
N LEU A 10 -26.30 -16.81 -14.55
CA LEU A 10 -24.90 -16.56 -14.22
C LEU A 10 -24.74 -15.04 -14.12
N LEU A 11 -24.70 -14.53 -12.90
CA LEU A 11 -24.30 -13.14 -12.66
C LEU A 11 -22.82 -13.00 -13.08
N PRO A 12 -22.48 -12.01 -13.93
CA PRO A 12 -21.10 -11.72 -14.24
C PRO A 12 -20.40 -11.24 -12.96
N THR A 13 -19.32 -11.92 -12.58
CA THR A 13 -18.37 -11.41 -11.60
C THR A 13 -17.83 -10.08 -12.14
N LEU A 14 -18.28 -8.98 -11.56
CA LEU A 14 -17.68 -7.67 -11.78
C LEU A 14 -16.22 -7.76 -11.34
N VAL A 15 -15.31 -7.82 -12.31
CA VAL A 15 -13.91 -7.49 -12.08
C VAL A 15 -13.91 -6.02 -11.66
N LEU A 16 -13.78 -5.79 -10.35
CA LEU A 16 -13.58 -4.49 -9.74
C LEU A 16 -12.30 -3.89 -10.35
N ALA A 17 -12.49 -2.94 -11.26
CA ALA A 17 -11.42 -2.35 -12.01
C ALA A 17 -10.77 -1.24 -11.18
N SER A 18 -9.84 -1.64 -10.31
CA SER A 18 -8.84 -0.75 -9.72
C SER A 18 -8.26 0.15 -10.82
N GLU A 19 -8.30 1.47 -10.62
CA GLU A 19 -7.80 2.40 -11.62
C GLU A 19 -6.29 2.16 -11.80
N PRO A 20 -5.80 2.00 -13.05
CA PRO A 20 -4.38 1.80 -13.27
C PRO A 20 -3.63 3.05 -12.82
N VAL A 21 -2.81 2.90 -11.78
CA VAL A 21 -1.95 3.96 -11.23
C VAL A 21 -0.88 4.40 -12.24
N GLY A 22 -0.61 3.57 -13.26
CA GLY A 22 0.15 3.96 -14.47
C GLY A 22 1.67 4.04 -14.31
N LEU A 23 2.18 3.87 -13.09
CA LEU A 23 3.61 3.85 -12.77
C LEU A 23 3.97 2.60 -11.97
N SER A 24 5.12 2.01 -12.28
CA SER A 24 5.79 1.05 -11.40
C SER A 24 6.49 1.76 -10.23
N VAL A 25 6.88 1.01 -9.19
CA VAL A 25 7.65 1.53 -8.05
C VAL A 25 8.91 2.31 -8.48
N ASP A 26 9.66 1.79 -9.45
CA ASP A 26 10.89 2.45 -9.90
C ASP A 26 10.62 3.71 -10.72
N GLU A 27 9.56 3.70 -11.55
CA GLU A 27 9.10 4.90 -12.24
C GLU A 27 8.60 5.95 -11.24
N PHE A 28 7.89 5.55 -10.20
CA PHE A 28 7.45 6.44 -9.14
C PHE A 28 8.63 7.08 -8.40
N LYS A 29 9.63 6.29 -8.02
CA LYS A 29 10.88 6.80 -7.41
C LYS A 29 11.56 7.84 -8.29
N MET A 30 11.73 7.53 -9.58
CA MET A 30 12.33 8.46 -10.54
C MET A 30 11.50 9.74 -10.68
N TYR A 31 10.17 9.62 -10.73
CA TYR A 31 9.26 10.75 -10.82
C TYR A 31 9.30 11.64 -9.57
N ARG A 32 9.25 11.06 -8.37
CA ARG A 32 9.41 11.80 -7.11
C ARG A 32 10.77 12.47 -6.98
N HIS A 33 11.84 11.79 -7.40
CA HIS A 33 13.18 12.39 -7.42
C HIS A 33 13.22 13.63 -8.34
N TYR A 34 12.57 13.57 -9.51
CA TYR A 34 12.42 14.73 -10.38
C TYR A 34 11.66 15.87 -9.70
N LEU A 35 10.50 15.60 -9.09
CA LEU A 35 9.72 16.62 -8.41
C LEU A 35 10.49 17.28 -7.26
N ASN A 36 11.17 16.49 -6.42
CA ASN A 36 12.00 17.01 -5.33
C ASN A 36 13.17 17.84 -5.87
N ALA A 37 13.79 17.43 -6.98
CA ALA A 37 14.87 18.18 -7.59
C ALA A 37 14.42 19.54 -8.16
N LEU A 38 13.16 19.69 -8.58
CA LEU A 38 12.62 20.99 -8.98
C LEU A 38 12.49 21.99 -7.82
N GLU A 39 12.48 21.50 -6.57
CA GLU A 39 12.48 22.33 -5.37
C GLU A 39 13.89 22.80 -4.98
N ASP A 40 14.95 22.21 -5.55
CA ASP A 40 16.34 22.63 -5.31
C ASP A 40 16.63 23.99 -5.96
N SER A 41 17.07 24.96 -5.16
CA SER A 41 17.45 26.30 -5.60
C SER A 41 18.42 26.34 -6.80
N ARG A 42 19.34 25.38 -6.90
CA ARG A 42 20.32 25.28 -7.98
C ARG A 42 19.65 24.90 -9.30
N VAL A 43 18.65 24.02 -9.25
CA VAL A 43 17.84 23.62 -10.41
C VAL A 43 16.87 24.73 -10.80
N GLN A 44 16.28 25.43 -9.81
CA GLN A 44 15.41 26.57 -10.06
C GLN A 44 16.13 27.71 -10.80
N ALA A 45 17.42 27.94 -10.48
CA ALA A 45 18.27 28.91 -11.16
C ALA A 45 18.61 28.53 -12.62
N MET A 46 18.39 27.28 -13.05
CA MET A 46 18.59 26.85 -14.43
C MET A 46 17.40 27.23 -15.32
N LYS A 47 17.68 27.42 -16.62
CA LYS A 47 16.63 27.57 -17.64
C LYS A 47 15.75 26.31 -17.70
N PRO A 48 14.44 26.42 -17.93
CA PRO A 48 13.51 25.29 -17.88
C PRO A 48 13.90 24.08 -18.75
N ASP A 49 14.43 24.33 -19.94
CA ASP A 49 14.90 23.33 -20.91
C ASP A 49 16.17 22.58 -20.46
N ALA A 50 16.99 23.21 -19.60
CA ALA A 50 18.21 22.62 -19.07
C ALA A 50 17.99 21.80 -17.78
N ARG A 51 16.84 21.95 -17.10
CA ARG A 51 16.56 21.28 -15.82
C ARG A 51 16.52 19.76 -15.95
N LEU A 52 15.72 19.23 -16.87
CA LEU A 52 15.55 17.79 -17.01
C LEU A 52 16.87 17.06 -17.36
N PRO A 53 17.70 17.52 -18.31
CA PRO A 53 19.03 16.95 -18.54
C PRO A 53 19.96 17.03 -17.32
N ALA A 54 19.93 18.14 -16.57
CA ALA A 54 20.77 18.31 -15.38
C ALA A 54 20.36 17.34 -14.25
N ILE A 55 19.06 17.21 -13.98
CA ILE A 55 18.51 16.27 -12.99
C ILE A 55 18.85 14.83 -13.39
N ALA A 56 18.67 14.46 -14.66
CA ALA A 56 19.03 13.13 -15.15
C ALA A 56 20.51 12.82 -14.92
N LYS A 57 21.40 13.77 -15.21
CA LYS A 57 22.84 13.61 -15.01
C LYS A 57 23.21 13.46 -13.53
N ASP A 58 22.65 14.30 -12.66
CA ASP A 58 22.91 14.28 -11.21
C ASP A 58 22.48 12.96 -10.58
N ALA A 59 21.26 12.52 -10.89
CA ALA A 59 20.67 11.26 -10.43
C ALA A 59 21.22 10.02 -11.15
N LYS A 60 22.06 10.20 -12.17
CA LYS A 60 22.56 9.14 -13.08
C LYS A 60 21.43 8.34 -13.75
N PHE A 61 20.31 8.99 -14.04
CA PHE A 61 19.22 8.41 -14.82
C PHE A 61 19.47 8.55 -16.31
N ASP A 62 19.00 7.56 -17.07
CA ASP A 62 18.88 7.72 -18.52
C ASP A 62 17.87 8.83 -18.83
N LEU A 63 18.28 9.84 -19.61
CA LEU A 63 17.46 11.01 -19.90
C LEU A 63 16.17 10.66 -20.65
N LYS A 64 16.24 9.72 -21.59
CA LYS A 64 15.05 9.29 -22.35
C LYS A 64 14.05 8.59 -21.44
N LYS A 65 14.53 7.71 -20.55
CA LYS A 65 13.72 7.05 -19.53
C LYS A 65 13.11 8.05 -18.57
N LEU A 66 13.89 8.99 -18.03
CA LEU A 66 13.37 10.02 -17.12
C LEU A 66 12.26 10.86 -17.78
N LYS A 67 12.48 11.30 -19.03
CA LYS A 67 11.46 12.06 -19.78
C LYS A 67 10.16 11.26 -19.95
N ALA A 68 10.25 9.98 -20.30
CA ALA A 68 9.08 9.13 -20.44
C ALA A 68 8.36 8.91 -19.09
N THR A 69 9.11 8.72 -18.01
CA THR A 69 8.57 8.56 -16.66
C THR A 69 7.87 9.82 -16.17
N VAL A 70 8.44 11.01 -16.40
CA VAL A 70 7.82 12.29 -16.04
C VAL A 70 6.50 12.46 -16.80
N ALA A 71 6.47 12.20 -18.10
CA ALA A 71 5.24 12.27 -18.89
C ALA A 71 4.15 11.31 -18.38
N LYS A 72 4.53 10.08 -17.97
CA LYS A 72 3.60 9.14 -17.33
C LYS A 72 3.08 9.67 -15.99
N GLY A 73 3.96 10.19 -15.14
CA GLY A 73 3.62 10.77 -13.84
C GLY A 73 2.64 11.93 -13.94
N GLU A 74 2.90 12.85 -14.88
CA GLU A 74 2.02 13.99 -15.16
C GLU A 74 0.65 13.54 -15.69
N ALA A 75 0.62 12.56 -16.60
CA ALA A 75 -0.63 12.02 -17.15
C ALA A 75 -1.45 11.21 -16.12
N ALA A 76 -0.79 10.60 -15.15
CA ALA A 76 -1.44 9.79 -14.13
C ALA A 76 -2.18 10.63 -13.07
N GLY A 77 -1.89 11.93 -12.94
CA GLY A 77 -2.57 12.84 -12.02
C GLY A 77 -2.25 12.55 -10.55
N ASP A 78 -3.28 12.60 -9.69
CA ASP A 78 -3.11 12.37 -8.25
C ASP A 78 -2.94 10.87 -7.94
N LEU A 79 -1.68 10.42 -7.95
CA LEU A 79 -1.28 9.05 -7.65
C LEU A 79 -1.64 8.61 -6.23
N LYS A 80 -1.58 9.54 -5.25
CA LYS A 80 -1.90 9.25 -3.86
C LYS A 80 -3.38 8.91 -3.74
N ALA A 81 -4.24 9.81 -4.22
CA ALA A 81 -5.69 9.64 -4.14
C ALA A 81 -6.15 8.36 -4.86
N LYS A 82 -5.57 8.07 -6.04
CA LYS A 82 -5.84 6.82 -6.77
C LYS A 82 -5.47 5.57 -5.97
N CYS A 83 -4.29 5.55 -5.36
CA CYS A 83 -3.87 4.42 -4.54
C CYS A 83 -4.71 4.26 -3.28
N GLU A 84 -5.07 5.34 -2.61
CA GLU A 84 -5.98 5.29 -1.45
C GLU A 84 -7.36 4.77 -1.84
N ALA A 85 -7.90 5.20 -2.99
CA ALA A 85 -9.17 4.70 -3.53
C ALA A 85 -9.10 3.20 -3.84
N ASN A 86 -8.06 2.75 -4.56
CA ASN A 86 -7.88 1.34 -4.88
C ASN A 86 -7.73 0.48 -3.61
N LEU A 87 -6.92 0.92 -2.65
CA LEU A 87 -6.73 0.24 -1.36
C LEU A 87 -8.05 0.13 -0.60
N LYS A 88 -8.83 1.22 -0.56
CA LYS A 88 -10.14 1.23 0.09
C LYS A 88 -11.10 0.27 -0.60
N GLU A 89 -11.16 0.27 -1.93
CA GLU A 89 -12.03 -0.62 -2.70
C GLU A 89 -11.72 -2.10 -2.42
N VAL A 90 -10.45 -2.49 -2.46
CA VAL A 90 -10.07 -3.90 -2.23
C VAL A 90 -10.27 -4.33 -0.78
N LEU A 91 -10.05 -3.44 0.19
CA LEU A 91 -10.29 -3.74 1.61
C LEU A 91 -11.78 -3.76 1.94
N ASP A 92 -12.59 -2.94 1.29
CA ASP A 92 -14.05 -2.94 1.40
C ASP A 92 -14.67 -4.26 0.88
N ALA A 93 -13.97 -4.98 0.01
CA ALA A 93 -14.38 -6.31 -0.46
C ALA A 93 -14.06 -7.45 0.53
N THR A 94 -13.41 -7.14 1.66
CA THR A 94 -13.06 -8.13 2.69
C THR A 94 -14.02 -8.09 3.88
N ASP A 95 -14.05 -9.20 4.62
CA ASP A 95 -14.77 -9.34 5.89
C ASP A 95 -14.25 -8.38 6.98
N LEU A 96 -13.09 -7.76 6.76
CA LEU A 96 -12.47 -6.79 7.66
C LEU A 96 -13.00 -5.37 7.48
N LYS A 97 -13.75 -5.08 6.41
CA LYS A 97 -14.33 -3.75 6.11
C LYS A 97 -14.85 -2.99 7.35
N PRO A 98 -15.76 -3.54 8.18
CA PRO A 98 -16.31 -2.79 9.31
C PRO A 98 -15.27 -2.42 10.38
N ARG A 99 -14.09 -3.03 10.32
CA ARG A 99 -13.00 -2.87 11.28
C ARG A 99 -11.83 -2.07 10.71
N ILE A 100 -11.81 -1.75 9.41
CA ILE A 100 -10.79 -0.86 8.84
C ILE A 100 -11.07 0.57 9.32
N LEU A 101 -10.12 1.12 10.07
CA LEU A 101 -10.25 2.45 10.69
C LEU A 101 -9.56 3.54 9.86
N LYS A 102 -8.47 3.18 9.18
CA LYS A 102 -7.66 4.12 8.42
C LYS A 102 -7.01 3.42 7.22
N VAL A 103 -7.03 4.10 6.09
CA VAL A 103 -6.24 3.80 4.89
C VAL A 103 -5.63 5.12 4.44
N GLU A 104 -4.32 5.22 4.44
CA GLU A 104 -3.58 6.41 4.01
C GLU A 104 -2.37 5.98 3.20
N VAL A 105 -2.02 6.77 2.18
CA VAL A 105 -0.77 6.60 1.44
C VAL A 105 0.10 7.83 1.64
N ASP A 106 1.33 7.61 2.06
CA ASP A 106 2.39 8.61 1.95
C ASP A 106 3.14 8.41 0.65
N ALA A 107 3.01 9.38 -0.25
CA ALA A 107 3.66 9.44 -1.55
C ALA A 107 4.56 10.70 -1.68
N SER A 108 4.89 11.33 -0.54
CA SER A 108 5.77 12.51 -0.52
C SER A 108 7.22 12.12 -0.77
N GLU A 109 7.63 10.96 -0.28
CA GLU A 109 8.98 10.41 -0.48
C GLU A 109 9.06 9.51 -1.74
N PRO A 110 10.27 9.26 -2.27
CA PRO A 110 10.47 8.32 -3.38
C PRO A 110 9.96 6.91 -3.09
N HIS A 111 9.85 6.54 -1.81
CA HIS A 111 9.32 5.26 -1.36
C HIS A 111 7.89 5.44 -0.84
N ALA A 112 6.89 5.19 -1.69
CA ALA A 112 5.50 5.29 -1.23
C ALA A 112 5.19 4.20 -0.19
N VAL A 113 4.50 4.58 0.89
CA VAL A 113 4.11 3.68 1.99
C VAL A 113 2.61 3.75 2.21
N ALA A 114 1.96 2.60 2.28
CA ALA A 114 0.57 2.51 2.71
C ALA A 114 0.49 2.28 4.23
N TYR A 115 -0.37 3.02 4.90
CA TYR A 115 -0.67 2.93 6.32
C TYR A 115 -2.10 2.43 6.50
N ILE A 116 -2.26 1.22 7.02
CA ILE A 116 -3.57 0.59 7.19
C ILE A 116 -3.78 0.23 8.66
N GLN A 117 -4.85 0.77 9.23
CA GLN A 117 -5.24 0.53 10.61
C GLN A 117 -6.53 -0.28 10.67
N TRP A 118 -6.59 -1.24 11.59
CA TRP A 118 -7.83 -1.93 11.90
C TRP A 118 -8.10 -2.08 13.40
N SER A 119 -9.36 -2.33 13.72
CA SER A 119 -9.83 -2.70 15.05
C SER A 119 -9.75 -4.21 15.22
N ASN A 120 -8.97 -4.68 16.19
CA ASN A 120 -8.85 -6.09 16.52
C ASN A 120 -9.85 -6.47 17.61
N GLU A 121 -10.65 -7.48 17.33
CA GLU A 121 -11.65 -8.03 18.26
C GLU A 121 -11.16 -9.32 18.95
N ALA A 122 -10.12 -9.94 18.41
CA ALA A 122 -9.63 -11.26 18.83
C ALA A 122 -8.11 -11.35 18.65
N GLN A 123 -7.37 -11.41 19.76
CA GLN A 123 -5.91 -11.33 19.77
C GLN A 123 -5.26 -12.49 19.01
N GLU A 124 -5.87 -13.67 19.01
CA GLU A 124 -5.41 -14.85 18.28
C GLU A 124 -5.55 -14.74 16.76
N LYS A 125 -6.26 -13.72 16.25
CA LYS A 125 -6.44 -13.48 14.81
C LYS A 125 -5.47 -12.46 14.23
N LEU A 126 -4.59 -11.88 15.04
CA LEU A 126 -3.76 -10.74 14.63
C LEU A 126 -2.91 -11.01 13.38
N SER A 127 -2.15 -12.12 13.34
CA SER A 127 -1.31 -12.43 12.17
C SER A 127 -2.15 -12.78 10.95
N TYR A 128 -3.30 -13.44 11.14
CA TYR A 128 -4.26 -13.74 10.08
C TYR A 128 -4.80 -12.47 9.43
N GLU A 129 -5.35 -11.56 10.23
CA GLU A 129 -5.94 -10.30 9.77
C GLU A 129 -4.87 -9.43 9.09
N ALA A 130 -3.68 -9.32 9.69
CA ALA A 130 -2.55 -8.61 9.09
C ALA A 130 -2.16 -9.19 7.72
N SER A 131 -2.15 -10.52 7.58
CA SER A 131 -1.83 -11.20 6.32
C SER A 131 -2.90 -10.95 5.26
N VAL A 132 -4.18 -11.00 5.62
CA VAL A 132 -5.29 -10.68 4.71
C VAL A 132 -5.18 -9.23 4.23
N ILE A 133 -5.00 -8.28 5.15
CA ILE A 133 -4.86 -6.87 4.82
C ILE A 133 -3.67 -6.65 3.87
N ALA A 134 -2.49 -7.16 4.23
CA ALA A 134 -1.28 -6.98 3.42
C ALA A 134 -1.40 -7.63 2.04
N GLY A 135 -1.85 -8.89 1.98
CA GLY A 135 -1.99 -9.65 0.73
C GLY A 135 -3.03 -9.06 -0.22
N THR A 136 -4.10 -8.47 0.31
CA THR A 136 -5.12 -7.77 -0.48
C THR A 136 -4.63 -6.38 -0.93
N ALA A 137 -3.96 -5.65 -0.04
CA ALA A 137 -3.49 -4.29 -0.32
C ALA A 137 -2.31 -4.24 -1.30
N GLY A 138 -1.33 -5.13 -1.17
CA GLY A 138 -0.08 -5.06 -1.94
C GLY A 138 -0.25 -5.03 -3.46
N PRO A 139 -1.09 -5.87 -4.05
CA PRO A 139 -1.34 -5.86 -5.49
C PRO A 139 -2.16 -4.67 -5.99
N SER A 140 -2.82 -3.91 -5.10
CA SER A 140 -3.83 -2.91 -5.49
C SER A 140 -3.25 -1.57 -5.96
N CYS A 141 -1.98 -1.29 -5.66
CA CYS A 141 -1.31 -0.05 -6.06
C CYS A 141 0.18 -0.32 -6.37
N SER A 142 0.55 -0.12 -7.64
CA SER A 142 1.87 -0.49 -8.19
C SER A 142 3.02 0.43 -7.80
N ILE A 143 2.74 1.57 -7.14
CA ILE A 143 3.77 2.51 -6.67
C ILE A 143 4.21 2.23 -5.22
N LEU A 144 3.46 1.43 -4.45
CA LEU A 144 3.80 1.14 -3.07
C LEU A 144 5.12 0.40 -2.99
N SER A 145 6.05 0.91 -2.18
CA SER A 145 7.26 0.19 -1.80
C SER A 145 7.03 -0.72 -0.60
N SER A 146 6.20 -0.26 0.35
CA SER A 146 5.88 -1.02 1.56
C SER A 146 4.47 -0.71 2.07
N ILE A 147 4.01 -1.58 2.95
CA ILE A 147 2.73 -1.51 3.63
C ILE A 147 3.00 -1.68 5.12
N GLN A 148 2.55 -0.70 5.89
CA GLN A 148 2.56 -0.75 7.32
C GLN A 148 1.14 -0.95 7.83
N VAL A 149 0.95 -2.02 8.59
CA VAL A 149 -0.34 -2.39 9.17
C VAL A 149 -0.23 -2.33 10.70
N TRP A 150 -1.26 -1.83 11.37
CA TRP A 150 -1.34 -1.93 12.82
C TRP A 150 -2.77 -2.09 13.31
N ALA A 151 -2.90 -2.79 14.44
CA ALA A 151 -4.18 -3.04 15.07
C ALA A 151 -4.30 -2.31 16.41
N GLN A 152 -5.49 -1.78 16.67
CA GLN A 152 -5.88 -1.32 17.99
C GLN A 152 -6.82 -2.33 18.64
N ASP A 153 -6.77 -2.45 19.96
CA ASP A 153 -7.70 -3.25 20.74
C ASP A 153 -9.11 -2.64 20.64
N ALA A 154 -10.11 -3.41 20.19
CA ALA A 154 -11.48 -2.94 20.09
C ALA A 154 -12.07 -2.52 21.45
N ALA A 155 -11.67 -3.21 22.53
CA ALA A 155 -12.11 -2.88 23.89
C ALA A 155 -11.35 -1.69 24.49
N ASN A 156 -10.14 -1.40 23.96
CA ASN A 156 -9.35 -0.23 24.35
C ASN A 156 -8.71 0.42 23.12
N PRO A 157 -9.45 1.28 22.39
CA PRO A 157 -9.01 1.82 21.09
C PRO A 157 -7.73 2.66 21.15
N LYS A 158 -7.28 3.08 22.34
CA LYS A 158 -5.99 3.77 22.48
C LYS A 158 -4.83 2.77 22.43
N ARG A 159 -5.02 1.54 22.90
CA ARG A 159 -3.98 0.53 22.98
C ARG A 159 -3.71 -0.09 21.61
N ARG A 160 -2.46 0.02 21.15
CA ARG A 160 -1.96 -0.77 20.03
C ARG A 160 -1.65 -2.19 20.49
N VAL A 161 -2.10 -3.18 19.72
CA VAL A 161 -1.88 -4.61 20.01
C VAL A 161 -1.05 -5.32 18.94
N PHE A 162 -0.91 -4.71 17.76
CA PHE A 162 -0.10 -5.25 16.68
C PHE A 162 0.47 -4.14 15.82
N GLN A 163 1.66 -4.35 15.29
CA GLN A 163 2.28 -3.52 14.27
C GLN A 163 3.16 -4.39 13.38
N ALA A 164 3.03 -4.25 12.07
CA ALA A 164 3.94 -4.90 11.14
C ALA A 164 4.25 -4.03 9.92
N LEU A 165 5.45 -4.19 9.37
CA LEU A 165 5.88 -3.63 8.09
C LEU A 165 6.19 -4.76 7.13
N ILE A 166 5.75 -4.62 5.88
CA ILE A 166 6.02 -5.58 4.80
C ILE A 166 6.29 -4.83 3.49
N SER A 167 7.31 -5.23 2.73
CA SER A 167 7.52 -4.74 1.37
C SER A 167 6.38 -5.18 0.44
N SER A 168 5.99 -4.34 -0.52
CA SER A 168 4.92 -4.68 -1.47
C SER A 168 5.19 -5.95 -2.26
N SER A 169 6.46 -6.23 -2.57
CA SER A 169 6.89 -7.48 -3.22
C SER A 169 6.64 -8.71 -2.36
N SER A 170 6.77 -8.60 -1.05
CA SER A 170 6.52 -9.68 -0.10
C SER A 170 5.02 -9.83 0.16
N ALA A 171 4.30 -8.71 0.26
CA ALA A 171 2.84 -8.69 0.38
C ALA A 171 2.17 -9.39 -0.81
N GLY A 172 2.65 -9.18 -2.04
CA GLY A 172 2.17 -9.87 -3.24
C GLY A 172 2.40 -11.40 -3.25
N ARG A 173 3.13 -11.96 -2.29
CA ARG A 173 3.30 -13.43 -2.11
C ARG A 173 2.29 -14.03 -1.14
N ILE A 174 1.49 -13.20 -0.49
CA ILE A 174 0.43 -13.64 0.40
C ILE A 174 -0.81 -13.93 -0.44
N ASP A 175 -1.35 -15.14 -0.32
CA ASP A 175 -2.67 -15.50 -0.83
C ASP A 175 -3.67 -15.27 0.31
N PRO A 176 -4.53 -14.23 0.25
CA PRO A 176 -5.44 -13.89 1.35
C PRO A 176 -6.38 -15.05 1.71
N VAL A 177 -6.76 -15.89 0.73
CA VAL A 177 -7.65 -17.04 0.94
C VAL A 177 -6.99 -18.10 1.82
N LYS A 178 -5.67 -18.25 1.72
CA LYS A 178 -4.88 -19.22 2.49
C LYS A 178 -4.27 -18.61 3.76
N ALA A 179 -4.58 -17.35 4.08
CA ALA A 179 -4.06 -16.70 5.27
C ALA A 179 -4.40 -17.48 6.54
N LYS A 180 -5.59 -18.08 6.64
CA LYS A 180 -5.99 -18.87 7.83
C LYS A 180 -5.05 -20.05 8.12
N ASP A 181 -4.44 -20.63 7.09
CA ASP A 181 -3.60 -21.83 7.20
C ASP A 181 -2.12 -21.47 7.38
N PHE A 182 -1.72 -20.29 6.87
CA PHE A 182 -0.31 -19.93 6.72
C PHE A 182 0.12 -18.65 7.44
N ALA A 183 -0.81 -17.89 8.04
CA ALA A 183 -0.51 -16.64 8.72
C ALA A 183 0.58 -16.80 9.79
N GLU A 184 0.37 -17.70 10.75
CA GLU A 184 1.27 -17.89 11.89
C GLU A 184 2.58 -18.63 11.55
N THR A 185 2.68 -19.22 10.34
CA THR A 185 3.83 -20.06 9.98
C THR A 185 4.67 -19.47 8.86
N ARG A 186 4.06 -19.22 7.69
CA ARG A 186 4.77 -18.78 6.48
C ARG A 186 4.68 -17.27 6.31
N TYR A 187 3.50 -16.68 6.44
CA TYR A 187 3.29 -15.27 6.11
C TYR A 187 3.82 -14.34 7.19
N VAL A 188 3.81 -14.73 8.47
CA VAL A 188 4.45 -13.96 9.55
C VAL A 188 5.94 -13.65 9.24
N ARG A 189 6.64 -14.55 8.53
CA ARG A 189 8.05 -14.41 8.16
C ARG A 189 8.29 -13.44 7.00
N LEU A 190 7.24 -13.01 6.31
CA LEU A 190 7.31 -12.01 5.25
C LEU A 190 7.30 -10.58 5.79
N PHE A 191 6.88 -10.40 7.04
CA PHE A 191 6.93 -9.11 7.71
C PHE A 191 8.36 -8.84 8.22
N GLU A 192 8.86 -7.64 7.93
CA GLU A 192 10.24 -7.22 8.22
C GLU A 192 10.40 -6.69 9.64
N LYS A 193 9.35 -6.04 10.17
CA LYS A 193 9.33 -5.44 11.52
C LYS A 193 7.98 -5.72 12.16
N LEU A 194 7.84 -6.87 12.81
CA LEU A 194 6.60 -7.29 13.48
C LEU A 194 6.73 -7.15 15.00
N LYS A 195 5.70 -6.54 15.62
CA LYS A 195 5.48 -6.51 17.06
C LYS A 195 4.03 -6.91 17.34
N SER A 196 3.82 -7.80 18.30
CA SER A 196 2.49 -8.30 18.68
C SER A 196 2.42 -8.58 20.17
N VAL A 197 1.36 -8.11 20.82
CA VAL A 197 1.09 -8.49 22.22
C VAL A 197 0.84 -10.00 22.38
N ALA A 198 0.44 -10.71 21.30
CA ALA A 198 0.34 -12.16 21.28
C ALA A 198 1.71 -12.87 21.43
N ASN A 199 2.79 -12.18 21.04
CA ASN A 199 4.16 -12.66 21.21
C ASN A 199 4.80 -12.17 22.53
N GLY A 200 4.06 -11.41 23.35
CA GLY A 200 4.58 -10.78 24.56
C GLY A 200 5.31 -9.44 24.31
N ASP A 201 5.21 -8.87 23.10
CA ASP A 201 5.84 -7.58 22.81
C ASP A 201 5.13 -6.42 23.53
N ASP A 202 5.91 -5.44 24.00
CA ASP A 202 5.38 -4.18 24.51
C ASP A 202 5.17 -3.18 23.37
N LEU A 203 3.92 -2.74 23.20
CA LEU A 203 3.49 -1.72 22.23
C LEU A 203 2.94 -0.45 22.91
N SER A 204 3.21 -0.26 24.20
CA SER A 204 2.69 0.87 24.98
C SER A 204 3.17 2.23 24.44
N ALA A 205 4.43 2.31 23.99
CA ALA A 205 5.05 3.51 23.43
C ALA A 205 4.48 3.91 22.05
N GLU A 206 3.80 2.98 21.39
CA GLU A 206 3.25 3.12 20.03
C GLU A 206 1.78 3.58 20.03
N THR A 207 1.20 3.83 21.20
CA THR A 207 -0.18 4.26 21.40
C THR A 207 -0.41 5.68 20.84
N GLY A 208 -1.47 5.84 20.02
CA GLY A 208 -1.99 7.15 19.61
C GLY A 208 -1.33 7.85 18.41
N ALA A 209 -0.18 7.37 17.92
CA ALA A 209 0.50 7.96 16.75
C ALA A 209 0.40 7.06 15.51
N THR A 210 0.25 7.63 14.31
CA THR A 210 0.48 6.84 13.07
C THR A 210 1.93 6.34 13.12
N PRO A 211 2.20 5.05 12.87
CA PRO A 211 3.58 4.58 12.90
C PRO A 211 4.45 5.40 11.93
N ALA A 212 5.62 5.84 12.38
CA ALA A 212 6.57 6.45 11.47
C ALA A 212 7.16 5.36 10.56
N ALA A 213 7.00 5.48 9.24
CA ALA A 213 7.88 4.75 8.33
C ALA A 213 9.28 5.34 8.49
N LYS A 214 10.09 4.74 9.37
CA LYS A 214 11.53 5.01 9.33
C LYS A 214 12.09 4.24 8.12
N PRO A 215 12.68 4.94 7.13
CA PRO A 215 13.36 4.30 6.01
C PRO A 215 14.46 3.34 6.50
#